data_AF-A0A924ZXI8-F1
#
_entry.id   AF-A0A924ZXI8-F1
#
_cell.length_a   1.000
_cell.length_b   1.000
_cell.length_c   1.000
_cell.angle_alpha   90.00
_cell.angle_beta   90.00
_cell.angle_gamma   90.00
#
_symmetry.space_group_name_H-M   'P 1'
#
loop_
_entity.id
_entity.type
_entity.pdbx_description
1 polymer ?
#
loop_
_entity_poly.entity_id
_entity_poly.type
_entity_poly.pdbx_seq_one_letter_code
_entity_poly.pdbx_strand_id
1 'polypeptide(L)'
;MVEKIVSMGKLELVKYSMKDVIEKKEIRNILPDKRILFVAVGEVTGCIDLTKIKKSDIMPSGTDSLTVFLPKPEICYVKLDHQQSKVYDVSGAWFPGDSKNMVEDIYKIAERQILENAGKQDILGKTSENARLIFRPMLENISGKKVGIKFRE
;
A
#
# COMPACT_ATOMS: atom_id res chain seq x y z
N MET A 1 15.89 -1.42 24.16
CA MET A 1 15.24 -0.64 23.09
C MET A 1 16.31 -0.37 22.04
N VAL A 2 16.12 -0.85 20.81
CA VAL A 2 17.06 -0.59 19.71
C VAL A 2 16.39 0.45 18.82
N GLU A 3 16.83 1.69 18.93
CA GLU A 3 16.41 2.75 18.03
C GLU A 3 17.38 2.79 16.86
N LYS A 4 16.88 2.49 15.65
CA LYS A 4 17.65 2.65 14.43
C LYS A 4 17.07 3.83 13.65
N ILE A 5 17.84 4.92 13.59
CA ILE A 5 17.53 6.05 12.72
C ILE A 5 17.81 5.61 11.27
N VAL A 6 16.81 5.72 10.40
CA VAL A 6 16.92 5.42 8.97
C VAL A 6 16.63 6.68 8.17
N SER A 7 17.45 6.96 7.17
CA SER A 7 17.19 8.05 6.24
C SER A 7 15.94 7.72 5.40
N MET A 8 15.02 8.67 5.34
CA MET A 8 13.81 8.56 4.53
C MET A 8 14.09 9.12 3.13
N GLY A 9 13.52 8.49 2.11
CA GLY A 9 13.55 9.04 0.75
C GLY A 9 12.41 8.54 -0.15
N LYS A 10 11.42 7.87 0.45
CA LYS A 10 10.17 7.53 -0.24
C LYS A 10 9.23 8.72 -0.15
N LEU A 11 8.80 9.22 -1.31
CA LEU A 11 7.74 10.22 -1.38
C LEU A 11 6.41 9.52 -1.57
N GLU A 12 5.53 9.65 -0.60
CA GLU A 12 4.15 9.15 -0.64
C GLU A 12 3.30 10.06 -1.52
N LEU A 13 2.57 9.47 -2.46
CA LEU A 13 1.86 10.22 -3.50
C LEU A 13 0.39 9.83 -3.59
N VAL A 14 0.04 8.62 -3.15
CA VAL A 14 -1.33 8.13 -3.13
C VAL A 14 -1.53 7.35 -1.85
N LYS A 15 -2.62 7.64 -1.16
CA LYS A 15 -3.16 6.80 -0.09
C LYS A 15 -4.56 6.35 -0.48
N TYR A 16 -4.81 5.06 -0.38
CA TYR A 16 -6.11 4.47 -0.62
C TYR A 16 -6.59 3.76 0.64
N SER A 17 -7.74 4.18 1.15
CA SER A 17 -8.42 3.53 2.27
C SER A 17 -9.45 2.55 1.73
N MET A 18 -9.49 1.36 2.28
CA MET A 18 -10.40 0.32 1.86
C MET A 18 -11.08 -0.34 3.05
N LYS A 19 -12.32 -0.76 2.84
CA LYS A 19 -13.11 -1.48 3.83
C LYS A 19 -13.65 -2.74 3.18
N ASP A 20 -13.41 -3.87 3.82
CA ASP A 20 -13.84 -5.18 3.34
C ASP A 20 -14.47 -5.98 4.48
N VAL A 21 -15.34 -6.93 4.12
CA VAL A 21 -15.97 -7.85 5.06
C VAL A 21 -15.45 -9.25 4.77
N ILE A 22 -14.75 -9.82 5.73
CA ILE A 22 -14.05 -11.09 5.61
C ILE A 22 -14.77 -12.11 6.47
N GLU A 23 -15.14 -13.22 5.86
CA GLU A 23 -15.74 -14.35 6.55
C GLU A 23 -14.81 -15.57 6.46
N LYS A 24 -14.55 -16.21 7.60
CA LYS A 24 -13.91 -17.53 7.65
C LYS A 24 -14.89 -18.51 8.29
N LYS A 25 -15.17 -19.59 7.55
CA LYS A 25 -16.01 -20.69 8.01
C LYS A 25 -15.21 -21.99 8.01
N GLU A 26 -15.29 -22.73 9.11
CA GLU A 26 -14.72 -24.08 9.25
C GLU A 26 -15.86 -25.06 9.52
N ILE A 27 -16.11 -25.94 8.57
CA ILE A 27 -17.19 -26.93 8.62
C ILE A 27 -16.75 -28.11 9.47
N ARG A 28 -17.62 -28.56 10.37
CA ARG A 28 -17.33 -29.65 11.32
C ARG A 28 -18.42 -30.71 11.25
N ASN A 29 -18.01 -31.99 11.29
CA ASN A 29 -18.95 -33.11 11.12
C ASN A 29 -19.72 -33.47 12.41
N ILE A 30 -19.16 -33.15 13.59
CA ILE A 30 -19.67 -33.61 14.90
C ILE A 30 -20.05 -32.43 15.81
N LEU A 31 -19.51 -31.23 15.54
CA LEU A 31 -19.76 -30.00 16.28
C LEU A 31 -20.36 -28.95 15.33
N PRO A 32 -21.08 -27.93 15.84
CA PRO A 32 -21.50 -26.80 15.02
C PRO A 32 -20.32 -26.09 14.35
N ASP A 33 -20.55 -25.62 13.13
CA ASP A 33 -19.55 -24.92 12.32
C ASP A 33 -18.99 -23.70 13.06
N LYS A 34 -17.68 -23.50 12.91
CA LYS A 34 -17.03 -22.28 13.36
C LYS A 34 -17.16 -21.21 12.29
N ARG A 35 -17.62 -20.03 12.68
CA ARG A 35 -17.72 -18.86 11.79
C ARG A 35 -17.15 -17.65 12.50
N ILE A 36 -16.39 -16.85 11.77
CA ILE A 36 -16.00 -15.51 12.19
C ILE A 36 -16.25 -14.53 11.06
N LEU A 37 -16.92 -13.43 11.39
CA LEU A 37 -17.17 -12.31 10.50
C LEU A 37 -16.36 -11.11 10.98
N PHE A 38 -15.54 -10.57 10.10
CA PHE A 38 -14.61 -9.50 10.41
C PHE A 38 -14.76 -8.35 9.43
N VAL A 39 -14.86 -7.14 9.94
CA VAL A 39 -14.83 -5.91 9.14
C VAL A 39 -13.40 -5.39 9.17
N ALA A 40 -12.70 -5.52 8.03
CA ALA A 40 -11.34 -5.06 7.86
C ALA A 40 -11.35 -3.63 7.29
N VAL A 41 -10.58 -2.73 7.90
CA VAL A 41 -10.31 -1.39 7.40
C VAL A 41 -8.81 -1.27 7.19
N GLY A 42 -8.40 -1.05 5.95
CA GLY A 42 -6.99 -1.02 5.55
C GLY A 42 -6.62 0.27 4.84
N GLU A 43 -5.35 0.64 4.92
CA GLU A 43 -4.73 1.67 4.11
C GLU A 43 -3.60 1.08 3.28
N VAL A 44 -3.58 1.47 2.00
CA VAL A 44 -2.50 1.14 1.05
C VAL A 44 -1.90 2.44 0.57
N THR A 45 -0.58 2.55 0.58
CA THR A 45 0.12 3.74 0.10
C THR A 45 1.07 3.43 -1.04
N GLY A 46 0.94 4.20 -2.12
CA GLY A 46 1.84 4.21 -3.27
C GLY A 46 2.85 5.35 -3.16
N CYS A 47 4.10 5.05 -3.50
CA CYS A 47 5.21 5.98 -3.39
C CYS A 47 6.22 5.85 -4.54
N ILE A 48 7.17 6.78 -4.58
CA ILE A 48 8.41 6.65 -5.36
C ILE A 48 9.59 6.80 -4.40
N ASP A 49 10.58 5.91 -4.52
CA ASP A 49 11.81 5.98 -3.75
C ASP A 49 12.85 6.86 -4.45
N LEU A 50 12.94 8.12 -4.05
CA LEU A 50 13.84 9.12 -4.63
C LEU A 50 15.31 8.82 -4.36
N THR A 51 15.64 7.98 -3.37
CA THR A 51 17.04 7.55 -3.14
C THR A 51 17.60 6.75 -4.31
N LYS A 52 16.71 6.18 -5.15
CA LYS A 52 17.08 5.42 -6.35
C LYS A 52 17.34 6.32 -7.57
N ILE A 53 17.20 7.65 -7.45
CA ILE A 53 17.51 8.61 -8.51
C ILE A 53 19.02 8.84 -8.59
N LYS A 54 19.56 8.78 -9.80
CA LYS A 54 20.96 9.06 -10.11
C LYS A 54 21.07 10.24 -11.06
N LYS A 55 22.25 10.86 -11.15
CA LYS A 55 22.52 11.91 -12.14
C LYS A 55 22.26 11.46 -13.58
N SER A 56 22.52 10.18 -13.88
CA SER A 56 22.24 9.58 -15.19
C SER A 56 20.76 9.49 -15.55
N ASP A 57 19.87 9.59 -14.56
CA ASP A 57 18.42 9.59 -14.79
C ASP A 57 17.92 10.97 -15.26
N ILE A 58 18.79 11.97 -15.37
CA ILE A 58 18.47 13.32 -15.84
C ILE A 58 19.22 13.56 -17.15
N MET A 59 18.51 13.52 -18.26
CA MET A 59 19.10 13.60 -19.59
C MET A 59 18.63 14.85 -20.33
N PRO A 60 19.52 15.60 -21.00
CA PRO A 60 19.11 16.62 -21.95
C PRO A 60 18.25 16.01 -23.07
N SER A 61 17.21 16.71 -23.50
CA SER A 61 16.31 16.28 -24.58
C SER A 61 16.19 17.34 -25.67
N GLY A 62 17.30 18.02 -25.94
CA GLY A 62 17.41 19.20 -26.78
C GLY A 62 18.13 20.33 -26.05
N THR A 63 18.10 21.52 -26.64
CA THR A 63 18.80 22.70 -26.08
C THR A 63 18.14 23.23 -24.79
N ASP A 64 16.80 23.16 -24.73
CA ASP A 64 15.98 23.78 -23.67
C ASP A 64 15.00 22.82 -22.98
N SER A 65 15.36 21.53 -22.93
CA SER A 65 14.52 20.51 -22.32
C SER A 65 15.32 19.41 -21.64
N LEU A 66 14.71 18.82 -20.62
CA LEU A 66 15.24 17.70 -19.87
C LEU A 66 14.22 16.56 -19.85
N THR A 67 14.69 15.32 -19.92
CA THR A 67 13.90 14.15 -19.55
C THR A 67 14.44 13.60 -18.23
N VAL A 68 13.55 13.45 -17.26
CA VAL A 68 13.85 12.83 -15.97
C VAL A 68 13.20 11.45 -15.91
N PHE A 69 14.00 10.44 -15.63
CA PHE A 69 13.59 9.05 -15.46
C PHE A 69 13.41 8.74 -13.98
N LEU A 70 12.17 8.86 -13.50
CA LEU A 70 11.83 8.53 -12.13
C LEU A 70 11.86 7.00 -11.90
N PRO A 71 12.19 6.55 -10.68
CA PRO A 71 11.99 5.17 -10.25
C PRO A 71 10.52 4.77 -10.41
N LYS A 72 10.27 3.50 -10.73
CA LYS A 72 8.90 2.98 -10.77
C LYS A 72 8.19 3.22 -9.44
N PRO A 73 6.90 3.58 -9.47
CA PRO A 73 6.06 3.52 -8.30
C PRO A 73 6.04 2.12 -7.67
N GLU A 74 5.98 2.10 -6.36
CA GLU A 74 5.84 0.87 -5.58
C GLU A 74 4.86 1.10 -4.42
N ILE A 75 4.27 0.01 -3.92
CA ILE A 75 3.52 0.03 -2.66
C ILE A 75 4.55 0.09 -1.52
N CYS A 76 4.61 1.22 -0.80
CA CYS A 76 5.57 1.36 0.31
C CYS A 76 5.10 0.68 1.58
N TYR A 77 3.79 0.72 1.85
CA TYR A 77 3.21 0.07 3.01
C TYR A 77 1.74 -0.26 2.81
N VAL A 78 1.35 -1.33 3.49
CA VAL A 78 -0.03 -1.73 3.69
C VAL A 78 -0.23 -1.83 5.20
N LYS A 79 -1.31 -1.23 5.70
CA LYS A 79 -1.61 -1.19 7.13
C LYS A 79 -3.06 -1.57 7.34
N LEU A 80 -3.31 -2.45 8.30
CA LEU A 80 -4.64 -2.64 8.85
C LEU A 80 -4.84 -1.63 9.98
N ASP A 81 -5.94 -0.88 9.92
CA ASP A 81 -6.34 0.01 11.00
C ASP A 81 -7.01 -0.84 12.10
N HIS A 82 -6.27 -1.15 13.16
CA HIS A 82 -6.77 -1.93 14.29
C HIS A 82 -7.87 -1.21 15.09
N GLN A 83 -7.99 0.12 15.02
CA GLN A 83 -9.02 0.87 15.72
C GLN A 83 -10.36 0.81 14.98
N GLN A 84 -10.30 0.83 13.65
CA GLN A 84 -11.50 0.79 12.80
C GLN A 84 -11.89 -0.63 12.39
N SER A 85 -10.93 -1.57 12.38
CA SER A 85 -11.18 -2.98 12.10
C SER A 85 -11.73 -3.68 13.33
N LYS A 86 -12.75 -4.54 13.15
CA LYS A 86 -13.36 -5.23 14.28
C LYS A 86 -14.00 -6.55 13.89
N VAL A 87 -13.99 -7.47 14.84
CA VAL A 87 -14.77 -8.70 14.79
C VAL A 87 -16.23 -8.33 14.97
N TYR A 88 -17.05 -8.65 13.99
CA TYR A 88 -18.48 -8.37 13.99
C TYR A 88 -19.27 -9.50 14.62
N ASP A 89 -18.92 -10.75 14.29
CA ASP A 89 -19.61 -11.94 14.80
C ASP A 89 -18.62 -13.12 14.95
N VAL A 90 -18.84 -13.94 15.98
CA VAL A 90 -18.12 -15.20 16.21
C VAL A 90 -19.12 -16.25 16.67
N SER A 91 -19.19 -17.36 15.94
CA SER A 91 -20.05 -18.50 16.30
C SER A 91 -19.27 -19.81 16.29
N GLY A 92 -19.73 -20.78 17.10
CA GLY A 92 -19.15 -22.13 17.14
C GLY A 92 -17.81 -22.25 17.88
N ALA A 93 -17.48 -21.29 18.76
CA ALA A 93 -16.34 -21.42 19.67
C ALA A 93 -16.75 -22.27 20.89
N TRP A 94 -16.24 -23.50 20.97
CA TRP A 94 -16.66 -24.49 22.00
C TRP A 94 -15.60 -24.75 23.06
N PHE A 95 -14.32 -24.50 22.75
CA PHE A 95 -13.20 -24.72 23.68
C PHE A 95 -12.55 -23.40 24.12
N PRO A 96 -11.97 -23.34 25.33
CA PRO A 96 -11.16 -22.21 25.76
C PRO A 96 -10.03 -21.93 24.77
N GLY A 97 -9.94 -20.69 24.29
CA GLY A 97 -8.93 -20.27 23.30
C GLY A 97 -9.36 -20.37 21.84
N ASP A 98 -10.48 -21.03 21.52
CA ASP A 98 -11.01 -21.10 20.15
C ASP A 98 -11.25 -19.71 19.56
N SER A 99 -11.95 -18.84 20.30
CA SER A 99 -12.21 -17.47 19.86
C SER A 99 -10.92 -16.70 19.64
N LYS A 100 -9.93 -16.85 20.53
CA LYS A 100 -8.64 -16.15 20.41
C LYS A 100 -7.91 -16.56 19.12
N ASN A 101 -7.81 -17.87 18.86
CA ASN A 101 -7.18 -18.39 17.65
C ASN A 101 -7.91 -17.94 16.39
N MET A 102 -9.25 -17.95 16.41
CA MET A 102 -10.08 -17.48 15.29
C MET A 102 -9.86 -15.99 15.00
N VAL A 103 -9.75 -15.17 16.06
CA VAL A 103 -9.43 -13.74 15.92
C VAL A 103 -8.02 -13.56 15.34
N GLU A 104 -6.99 -14.20 15.91
CA GLU A 104 -5.62 -14.08 15.38
C GLU A 104 -5.51 -14.49 13.90
N ASP A 105 -6.22 -15.55 13.51
CA ASP A 105 -6.28 -16.02 12.13
C ASP A 105 -6.98 -15.03 11.20
N ILE A 106 -8.12 -14.46 11.61
CA ILE A 106 -8.88 -13.55 10.72
C ILE A 106 -8.13 -12.25 10.47
N TYR A 107 -7.34 -11.77 11.44
CA TYR A 107 -6.46 -10.62 11.27
C TYR A 107 -5.37 -10.89 10.22
N LYS A 108 -4.71 -12.05 10.25
CA LYS A 108 -3.70 -12.43 9.25
C LYS A 108 -4.30 -12.56 7.84
N ILE A 109 -5.51 -13.11 7.75
CA ILE A 109 -6.26 -13.19 6.49
C ILE A 109 -6.57 -11.78 5.98
N ALA A 110 -7.01 -10.88 6.86
CA ALA A 110 -7.31 -9.50 6.51
C ALA A 110 -6.10 -8.75 5.95
N GLU A 111 -4.94 -8.85 6.59
CA GLU A 111 -3.70 -8.23 6.10
C GLU A 111 -3.34 -8.71 4.69
N ARG A 112 -3.44 -10.03 4.45
CA ARG A 112 -3.18 -10.60 3.12
C ARG A 112 -4.20 -10.13 2.08
N GLN A 113 -5.48 -10.14 2.42
CA GLN A 113 -6.57 -9.71 1.54
C GLN A 113 -6.42 -8.24 1.12
N ILE A 114 -6.06 -7.36 2.06
CA ILE A 114 -5.80 -5.94 1.79
C ILE A 114 -4.62 -5.79 0.82
N LEU A 115 -3.53 -6.53 1.04
CA LEU A 115 -2.38 -6.52 0.13
C LEU A 115 -2.73 -7.04 -1.28
N GLU A 116 -3.52 -8.11 -1.38
CA GLU A 116 -3.95 -8.64 -2.67
C GLU A 116 -4.87 -7.67 -3.41
N ASN A 117 -5.80 -7.03 -2.68
CA ASN A 117 -6.73 -6.07 -3.26
C ASN A 117 -6.04 -4.73 -3.60
N ALA A 118 -4.94 -4.37 -2.94
CA ALA A 118 -4.10 -3.24 -3.31
C ALA A 118 -3.65 -3.32 -4.78
N GLY A 119 -3.28 -4.51 -5.25
CA GLY A 119 -2.86 -4.72 -6.63
C GLY A 119 -3.99 -4.62 -7.66
N LYS A 120 -5.25 -4.72 -7.23
CA LYS A 120 -6.44 -4.64 -8.11
C LYS A 120 -6.88 -3.20 -8.35
N GLN A 121 -6.58 -2.31 -7.42
CA GLN A 121 -6.81 -0.88 -7.56
C GLN A 121 -5.60 -0.30 -8.31
N ASP A 122 -5.81 0.58 -9.30
CA ASP A 122 -4.73 1.21 -10.08
C ASP A 122 -3.94 2.25 -9.27
N ILE A 123 -3.44 1.84 -8.10
CA ILE A 123 -2.72 2.66 -7.14
C ILE A 123 -1.40 3.10 -7.75
N LEU A 124 -0.70 2.21 -8.46
CA LEU A 124 0.58 2.52 -9.09
C LEU A 124 0.42 3.46 -10.31
N GLY A 125 -0.65 3.32 -11.08
CA GLY A 125 -1.00 4.26 -12.14
C GLY A 125 -1.28 5.65 -11.59
N LYS A 126 -2.15 5.76 -10.57
CA LYS A 126 -2.41 7.03 -9.86
C LYS A 126 -1.15 7.60 -9.20
N THR A 127 -0.27 6.75 -8.69
CA THR A 127 1.02 7.18 -8.12
C THR A 127 1.90 7.79 -9.21
N SER A 128 1.94 7.18 -10.40
CA SER A 128 2.65 7.72 -11.57
C SER A 128 2.06 9.06 -12.02
N GLU A 129 0.74 9.20 -12.02
CA GLU A 129 0.04 10.43 -12.40
C GLU A 129 0.35 11.56 -11.42
N ASN A 130 0.16 11.32 -10.12
CA ASN A 130 0.45 12.30 -9.07
C ASN A 130 1.92 12.71 -9.07
N ALA A 131 2.85 11.77 -9.28
CA ALA A 131 4.25 12.08 -9.46
C ALA A 131 4.48 13.07 -10.60
N ARG A 132 3.86 12.86 -11.76
CA ARG A 132 4.01 13.79 -12.90
C ARG A 132 3.43 15.16 -12.58
N LEU A 133 2.27 15.22 -11.94
CA LEU A 133 1.60 16.47 -11.56
C LEU A 133 2.44 17.30 -10.58
N ILE A 134 3.12 16.64 -9.64
CA ILE A 134 3.92 17.32 -8.60
C ILE A 134 5.33 17.64 -9.12
N PHE A 135 6.03 16.65 -9.68
CA PHE A 135 7.44 16.82 -10.03
C PHE A 135 7.67 17.64 -11.28
N ARG A 136 6.78 17.60 -12.28
CA ARG A 136 6.99 18.34 -13.53
C ARG A 136 7.14 19.85 -13.27
N PRO A 137 6.14 20.55 -12.68
CA PRO A 137 6.26 21.99 -12.48
C PRO A 137 7.43 22.33 -11.53
N MET A 138 7.69 21.52 -10.52
CA MET A 138 8.82 21.71 -9.61
C MET A 138 10.16 21.68 -10.36
N LEU A 139 10.39 20.66 -11.18
CA LEU A 139 11.63 20.49 -11.94
C LEU A 139 11.78 21.53 -13.04
N GLU A 140 10.69 21.93 -13.69
CA GLU A 140 10.68 23.02 -14.67
C GLU A 140 11.10 24.34 -14.01
N ASN A 141 10.53 24.66 -12.84
CA ASN A 141 10.86 25.89 -12.12
C ASN A 141 12.32 25.91 -11.62
N ILE A 142 12.85 24.76 -11.16
CA ILE A 142 14.24 24.66 -10.69
C ILE A 142 15.24 24.72 -11.85
N SER A 143 14.94 24.06 -12.96
CA SER A 143 15.88 23.95 -14.08
C SER A 143 15.79 25.12 -15.07
N GLY A 144 14.68 25.86 -15.07
CA GLY A 144 14.37 26.87 -16.10
C GLY A 144 14.10 26.26 -17.48
N LYS A 145 13.95 24.95 -17.58
CA LYS A 145 13.77 24.20 -18.84
C LYS A 145 12.45 23.45 -18.83
N LYS A 146 11.94 23.07 -20.00
CA LYS A 146 10.80 22.13 -20.09
C LYS A 146 11.21 20.74 -19.62
N VAL A 147 10.38 20.07 -18.82
CA VAL A 147 10.72 18.75 -18.24
C VAL A 147 9.72 17.67 -18.66
N GLY A 148 10.22 16.68 -19.37
CA GLY A 148 9.54 15.40 -19.58
C GLY A 148 9.81 14.45 -18.41
N ILE A 149 8.77 13.75 -17.95
CA ILE A 149 8.90 12.71 -16.91
C ILE A 149 8.56 11.35 -17.50
N LYS A 150 9.51 10.41 -17.38
CA LYS A 150 9.35 9.00 -17.70
C LYS A 150 9.63 8.15 -16.46
N PHE A 151 9.17 6.90 -16.46
CA PHE A 151 9.46 5.93 -15.41
C PHE A 151 10.39 4.87 -15.98
N ARG A 152 11.35 4.41 -15.17
CA ARG A 152 12.23 3.29 -15.56
C ARG A 152 11.40 2.02 -15.76
N GLU A 153 11.84 1.13 -16.66
CA GLU A 153 11.34 -0.25 -16.76
C GLU A 153 11.93 -1.17 -15.68
#